data_AF-A0A926EC68-F1
#
_entry.id   AF-A0A926EC68-F1
#
_cell.length_a   1.000
_cell.length_b   1.000
_cell.length_c   1.000
_cell.angle_alpha   90.00
_cell.angle_beta   90.00
_cell.angle_gamma   90.00
#
_symmetry.space_group_name_H-M   'P 1'
#
loop_
_entity.id
_entity.type
_entity.pdbx_description
1 polymer ?
#
loop_
_entity_poly.entity_id
_entity_poly.type
_entity_poly.pdbx_seq_one_letter_code
_entity_poly.pdbx_strand_id
1 'polypeptide(L)'
;MNDKELTMEFFPLAAAGEQTERRKKRIVTAVIVFLSLLVLLTPLTATYKDGGTRTYTALLYKVIVWRPLEEGEDHKTGTEVYIFPDNFHDLDFYA
;
A
#
# COMPACT_ATOMS: atom_id res chain seq x y z
N MET A 1 3.28 -20.96 55.43
CA MET A 1 3.56 -20.45 54.06
C MET A 1 3.29 -18.96 54.09
N ASN A 2 4.31 -18.16 53.81
CA ASN A 2 4.31 -16.70 53.98
C ASN A 2 3.62 -16.04 52.77
N ASP A 3 2.64 -15.20 53.03
CA ASP A 3 1.86 -14.39 52.07
C ASP A 3 2.76 -13.60 51.10
N LYS A 4 3.95 -13.20 51.54
CA LYS A 4 4.96 -12.51 50.71
C LYS A 4 5.53 -13.38 49.58
N GLU A 5 5.70 -14.68 49.82
CA GLU A 5 6.24 -15.61 48.81
C GLU A 5 5.21 -15.88 47.70
N LEU A 6 3.93 -15.97 48.07
CA LEU A 6 2.83 -16.12 47.11
C LEU A 6 2.76 -14.92 46.16
N THR A 7 2.98 -13.70 46.67
CA THR A 7 2.96 -12.48 45.84
C THR A 7 4.18 -12.33 44.94
N MET A 8 5.38 -12.76 45.39
CA MET A 8 6.61 -12.67 44.58
C MET A 8 6.62 -13.64 43.41
N GLU A 9 6.00 -14.81 43.52
CA GLU A 9 5.90 -15.80 42.43
C GLU A 9 4.78 -15.46 41.43
N PHE A 10 3.66 -14.86 41.89
CA PHE A 10 2.47 -14.62 41.04
C PHE A 10 2.58 -13.33 40.19
N PHE A 11 3.23 -12.28 40.71
CA PHE A 11 3.38 -10.99 40.02
C PHE A 11 4.22 -11.03 38.71
N PRO A 12 5.39 -11.69 38.66
CA PRO A 12 6.21 -11.72 37.45
C PRO A 12 5.56 -12.54 36.33
N LEU A 13 4.79 -13.60 36.65
CA LEU A 13 4.09 -14.41 35.65
C LEU A 13 2.94 -13.64 34.99
N ALA A 14 2.18 -12.88 35.76
CA ALA A 14 1.11 -12.02 35.24
C ALA A 14 1.65 -10.90 34.34
N ALA A 15 2.74 -10.24 34.75
CA ALA A 15 3.41 -9.23 33.93
C ALA A 15 4.00 -9.82 32.64
N ALA A 16 4.59 -11.02 32.68
CA ALA A 16 5.10 -11.70 31.48
C ALA A 16 3.99 -12.02 30.46
N GLY A 17 2.82 -12.46 30.94
CA GLY A 17 1.63 -12.69 30.12
C GLY A 17 1.09 -11.41 29.48
N GLU A 18 1.03 -10.32 30.24
CA GLU A 18 0.58 -9.03 29.72
C GLU A 18 1.56 -8.45 28.68
N GLN A 19 2.87 -8.58 28.90
CA GLN A 19 3.90 -8.14 27.97
C GLN A 19 3.89 -8.94 26.67
N THR A 20 3.66 -10.26 26.75
CA THR A 20 3.52 -11.10 25.54
C THR A 20 2.29 -10.72 24.73
N GLU A 21 1.14 -10.46 25.37
CA GLU A 21 -0.07 -9.98 24.69
C GLU A 21 0.12 -8.59 24.04
N ARG A 22 0.76 -7.64 24.74
CA ARG A 22 1.11 -6.32 24.17
C ARG A 22 2.02 -6.47 22.94
N ARG A 23 3.01 -7.38 23.00
CA ARG A 23 3.93 -7.66 21.88
C ARG A 23 3.20 -8.29 20.68
N LYS A 24 2.33 -9.27 20.91
CA LYS A 24 1.49 -9.88 19.86
C LYS A 24 0.62 -8.84 19.17
N LYS A 25 -0.08 -8.00 19.94
CA LYS A 25 -0.91 -6.91 19.39
C LYS A 25 -0.10 -5.95 18.52
N ARG A 26 1.09 -5.54 18.97
CA ARG A 26 2.01 -4.69 18.18
C ARG A 26 2.42 -5.33 16.86
N ILE A 27 2.75 -6.63 16.87
CA ILE A 27 3.11 -7.36 15.66
C ILE A 27 1.92 -7.41 14.70
N VAL A 28 0.73 -7.75 15.19
CA VAL A 28 -0.49 -7.79 14.37
C VAL A 28 -0.78 -6.42 13.75
N THR A 29 -0.72 -5.33 14.53
CA THR A 29 -0.89 -3.97 14.00
C THR A 29 0.15 -3.66 12.92
N ALA A 30 1.42 -3.99 13.15
CA ALA A 30 2.48 -3.75 12.17
C ALA A 30 2.26 -4.52 10.87
N VAL A 31 1.85 -5.79 10.97
CA VAL A 31 1.52 -6.63 9.80
C VAL A 31 0.34 -6.03 9.02
N ILE A 32 -0.72 -5.61 9.70
CA ILE A 32 -1.88 -4.99 9.03
C ILE A 32 -1.46 -3.72 8.31
N VAL A 33 -0.74 -2.81 8.98
CA VAL A 33 -0.25 -1.57 8.36
C VAL A 33 0.62 -1.86 7.15
N PHE A 34 1.53 -2.83 7.25
CA PHE A 34 2.38 -3.24 6.14
C PHE A 34 1.57 -3.78 4.95
N LEU A 35 0.61 -4.67 5.19
CA LEU A 35 -0.27 -5.20 4.14
C LEU A 35 -1.13 -4.09 3.51
N SER A 36 -1.64 -3.15 4.31
CA SER A 36 -2.38 -2.00 3.79
C SER A 36 -1.52 -1.12 2.88
N LEU A 37 -0.26 -0.86 3.26
CA LEU A 37 0.68 -0.10 2.42
C LEU A 37 0.98 -0.82 1.10
N LEU A 38 1.13 -2.16 1.12
CA LEU A 38 1.32 -2.94 -0.10
C LEU A 38 0.13 -2.77 -1.06
N VAL A 39 -1.10 -2.86 -0.56
CA VAL A 39 -2.32 -2.68 -1.37
C VAL A 39 -2.44 -1.23 -1.89
N LEU A 40 -2.07 -0.24 -1.08
CA LEU A 40 -2.17 1.17 -1.46
C LEU A 40 -1.16 1.60 -2.53
N LEU A 41 0.05 1.05 -2.47
CA LEU A 41 1.19 1.54 -3.25
C LEU A 41 1.54 0.67 -4.47
N THR A 42 1.10 -0.59 -4.50
CA THR A 42 1.40 -1.50 -5.62
C THR A 42 0.49 -1.18 -6.80
N PRO A 43 1.03 -0.72 -7.95
CA PRO A 43 0.22 -0.36 -9.09
C PRO A 43 -0.16 -1.60 -9.92
N LEU A 44 -1.36 -1.57 -10.48
CA LEU A 44 -1.82 -2.48 -11.53
C LEU A 44 -1.43 -1.92 -12.89
N THR A 45 -0.85 -2.76 -13.75
CA THR A 45 -0.40 -2.38 -15.08
C THR A 45 -1.46 -2.69 -16.14
N ALA A 46 -1.65 -1.76 -17.08
CA ALA A 46 -2.41 -2.00 -18.30
C ALA A 46 -1.64 -1.47 -19.51
N THR A 47 -1.72 -2.20 -20.63
CA THR A 47 -1.08 -1.83 -21.90
C THR A 47 -2.18 -1.64 -22.94
N TYR A 48 -2.07 -0.57 -23.72
CA TYR A 48 -3.09 -0.17 -24.69
C TYR A 48 -2.68 -0.55 -26.12
N LYS A 49 -3.68 -0.63 -27.00
CA LYS A 49 -3.52 -1.06 -28.40
C LYS A 49 -3.00 0.05 -29.32
N ASP A 50 -2.75 1.24 -28.77
CA ASP A 50 -2.21 2.41 -29.47
C ASP A 50 -0.71 2.30 -29.75
N GLY A 51 -0.08 1.21 -29.30
CA GLY A 51 1.26 0.85 -29.74
C GLY A 51 2.37 0.93 -28.69
N GLY A 52 2.03 1.34 -27.48
CA GLY A 52 3.03 1.39 -26.42
C GLY A 52 2.60 2.10 -25.15
N THR A 53 1.42 2.73 -25.13
CA THR A 53 0.95 3.42 -23.93
C THR A 53 0.67 2.43 -22.81
N ARG A 54 1.12 2.80 -21.61
CA ARG A 54 0.97 1.99 -20.40
C ARG A 54 0.47 2.84 -19.25
N THR A 55 -0.43 2.28 -18.46
CA THR A 55 -0.86 2.87 -17.19
C THR A 55 -0.41 2.00 -16.03
N TYR A 56 0.07 2.63 -14.96
CA TYR A 56 0.40 2.03 -13.68
C TYR A 56 -0.54 2.65 -12.64
N THR A 57 -1.62 1.95 -12.31
CA THR A 57 -2.69 2.47 -11.45
C THR A 57 -2.60 1.84 -10.06
N ALA A 58 -2.21 2.63 -9.07
CA ALA A 58 -2.32 2.30 -7.65
C ALA A 58 -3.53 3.02 -7.04
N LEU A 59 -3.85 2.73 -5.77
CA LEU A 59 -4.94 3.43 -5.08
C LEU A 59 -4.63 4.92 -4.84
N LEU A 60 -3.38 5.27 -4.56
CA LEU A 60 -2.98 6.65 -4.27
C LEU A 60 -2.48 7.44 -5.48
N TYR A 61 -2.11 6.76 -6.56
CA TYR A 61 -1.52 7.42 -7.73
C TYR A 61 -1.77 6.62 -9.01
N LYS A 62 -1.65 7.30 -10.15
CA LYS A 62 -1.60 6.70 -11.48
C LYS A 62 -0.42 7.31 -12.24
N VAL A 63 0.36 6.47 -12.90
CA VAL A 63 1.38 6.92 -13.87
C VAL A 63 0.93 6.49 -15.26
N ILE A 64 0.91 7.42 -16.20
CA ILE A 64 0.62 7.15 -17.60
C ILE A 64 1.89 7.42 -18.39
N VAL A 65 2.32 6.43 -19.16
CA VAL A 65 3.46 6.53 -20.07
C VAL A 65 2.90 6.48 -21.48
N TRP A 66 2.82 7.64 -22.14
CA TRP A 66 2.30 7.80 -23.49
C TRP A 66 3.38 7.44 -24.52
N ARG A 67 3.13 6.38 -25.29
CA ARG A 67 4.02 5.92 -26.37
C ARG A 67 3.18 5.38 -27.54
N PRO A 68 2.43 6.25 -28.24
CA PRO A 68 1.70 5.84 -29.43
C PRO A 68 2.67 5.40 -30.55
N LEU A 69 2.28 4.40 -31.34
CA LEU A 69 3.03 3.94 -32.52
C LEU A 69 2.91 4.90 -33.70
N GLU A 70 1.76 5.57 -33.82
CA GLU A 70 1.52 6.55 -34.87
C GLU A 70 1.96 7.93 -34.36
N GLU A 71 3.10 8.41 -34.84
CA GLU A 71 3.57 9.79 -34.59
C GLU A 71 2.79 10.76 -35.49
N GLY A 72 1.69 11.27 -34.96
CA GLY A 72 0.92 12.38 -35.52
C GLY A 72 1.07 13.63 -34.65
N GLU A 73 0.92 14.82 -35.23
CA GLU A 73 1.11 16.10 -34.50
C GLU A 73 0.20 16.29 -33.28
N ASP A 74 -0.86 15.47 -33.14
CA ASP A 74 -1.90 15.58 -32.11
C ASP A 74 -1.83 14.49 -31.02
N HIS A 75 -0.80 13.65 -31.03
CA HIS A 75 -0.67 12.56 -30.05
C HIS A 75 0.18 12.95 -28.84
N LYS A 76 -0.36 12.73 -27.63
CA LYS A 76 0.39 12.90 -26.39
C LYS A 76 1.59 11.95 -26.33
N THR A 77 2.71 12.47 -25.87
CA THR A 77 3.93 11.71 -25.61
C THR A 77 4.51 12.09 -24.25
N GLY A 78 5.20 11.16 -23.59
CA GLY A 78 5.86 11.41 -22.31
C GLY A 78 5.23 10.67 -21.13
N THR A 79 5.49 11.15 -19.91
CA THR A 79 5.03 10.52 -18.67
C THR A 79 4.24 11.52 -17.84
N GLU A 80 3.01 11.17 -17.48
CA GLU A 80 2.14 11.95 -16.60
C GLU A 80 1.90 11.19 -15.29
N VAL A 81 1.76 11.94 -14.19
CA VAL A 81 1.51 11.38 -12.86
C VAL A 81 0.32 12.08 -12.23
N TYR A 82 -0.65 11.27 -11.80
CA TYR A 82 -1.88 11.71 -11.15
C TYR A 82 -1.92 11.17 -9.73
N ILE A 83 -2.36 11.98 -8.78
CA ILE A 83 -2.44 11.64 -7.36
C ILE A 83 -3.92 11.61 -6.95
N PHE A 84 -4.25 10.78 -5.98
CA PHE A 84 -5.58 10.73 -5.38
C PHE A 84 -6.13 12.14 -5.07
N PRO A 85 -7.39 12.45 -5.44
CA PRO A 85 -8.41 11.54 -5.99
C PRO A 85 -8.45 11.46 -7.54
N ASP A 86 -7.59 12.18 -8.25
CA ASP A 86 -7.65 12.35 -9.71
C ASP A 86 -7.04 11.17 -10.50
N ASN A 87 -6.73 10.05 -9.85
CA ASN A 87 -6.06 8.88 -10.44
C ASN A 87 -7.02 7.79 -10.95
N PHE A 88 -8.34 7.92 -10.74
CA PHE A 88 -9.34 6.88 -11.01
C PHE A 88 -10.06 6.98 -12.37
N HIS A 89 -9.68 7.92 -13.24
CA HIS A 89 -10.34 8.07 -14.53
C HIS A 89 -9.83 7.05 -15.56
N ASP A 90 -10.61 6.77 -16.61
CA ASP A 90 -10.14 5.97 -17.74
C ASP A 90 -9.08 6.72 -18.57
N LEU A 91 -8.33 6.01 -19.42
CA LEU A 91 -7.25 6.61 -20.21
C LEU A 91 -7.74 7.81 -21.04
N ASP A 92 -8.94 7.70 -21.63
CA ASP A 92 -9.55 8.70 -22.51
C ASP A 92 -9.85 10.04 -21.81
N PHE A 93 -9.94 10.06 -20.48
CA PHE A 93 -10.09 11.30 -19.73
C PHE A 93 -8.82 12.14 -19.73
N TYR A 94 -7.66 11.48 -19.81
CA TYR A 94 -6.35 12.12 -19.78
C TYR A 94 -5.78 12.36 -21.18
N ALA A 95 -6.28 11.64 -22.19
CA ALA A 95 -5.81 11.71 -23.57
C ALA A 95 -6.10 13.08 -24.21
#